data_AF-A0A1H2H8T4-F1
#
_entry.id   AF-A0A1H2H8T4-F1
#
_cell.length_a   1.000
_cell.length_b   1.000
_cell.length_c   1.000
_cell.angle_alpha   90.00
_cell.angle_beta   90.00
_cell.angle_gamma   90.00
#
_symmetry.space_group_name_H-M   'P 1'
#
loop_
_entity.id
_entity.type
_entity.pdbx_description
1 polymer ?
#
loop_
_entity_poly.entity_id
_entity_poly.type
_entity_poly.pdbx_seq_one_letter_code
_entity_poly.pdbx_strand_id
1 'polypeptide(L)'
;MKLLRRLHLYLGVFFAPLLILFTVTGWWQTVSPNRNKGLGFGQSWIEKLSTIHIDQYYPLSGPHTYATHAFKWLVVAMSIGLLLSLLLGLILAFKGSPRKKSVIAALLAGILVPIVLLWIGEKARPHRLPSPALQPLSAVEAEPAR
;
A
#
# COMPACT_ATOMS: atom_id res chain seq x y z
N MET A 1 -23.83 20.45 -10.54
CA MET A 1 -23.32 19.52 -11.59
C MET A 1 -21.94 19.89 -12.16
N LYS A 2 -21.68 21.14 -12.60
CA LYS A 2 -20.39 21.49 -13.27
C LYS A 2 -19.16 21.42 -12.36
N LEU A 3 -19.29 21.84 -11.08
CA LEU A 3 -18.18 21.81 -10.12
C LEU A 3 -17.77 20.37 -9.75
N LEU A 4 -18.73 19.51 -9.38
CA LEU A 4 -18.45 18.11 -9.03
C LEU A 4 -17.73 17.37 -10.15
N ARG A 5 -18.15 17.59 -11.41
CA ARG A 5 -17.47 17.02 -12.57
C ARG A 5 -16.02 17.52 -12.71
N ARG A 6 -15.79 18.81 -12.45
CA ARG A 6 -14.45 19.41 -12.50
C ARG A 6 -13.56 18.89 -11.38
N LEU A 7 -14.10 18.79 -10.16
CA LEU A 7 -13.40 18.21 -9.01
C LEU A 7 -13.05 16.75 -9.26
N HIS A 8 -14.00 15.94 -9.71
CA HIS A 8 -13.77 14.53 -10.03
C HIS A 8 -12.68 14.35 -11.09
N LEU A 9 -12.67 15.18 -12.14
CA LEU A 9 -11.62 15.14 -13.16
C LEU A 9 -10.24 15.44 -12.57
N TYR A 10 -10.10 16.53 -11.82
CA TYR A 10 -8.78 16.92 -11.28
C TYR A 10 -8.30 16.00 -10.17
N LEU A 11 -9.17 15.62 -9.23
CA LEU A 11 -8.84 14.66 -8.17
C LEU A 11 -8.50 13.30 -8.77
N GLY A 12 -9.29 12.83 -9.74
CA GLY A 12 -9.04 11.56 -10.43
C GLY A 12 -7.68 11.53 -11.11
N VAL A 13 -7.34 12.57 -11.88
CA VAL A 13 -6.03 12.66 -12.57
C VAL A 13 -4.87 12.80 -11.58
N PHE A 14 -5.06 13.56 -10.50
CA PHE A 14 -4.04 13.75 -9.46
C PHE A 14 -3.74 12.44 -8.72
N PHE A 15 -4.76 11.67 -8.33
CA PHE A 15 -4.57 10.42 -7.58
C PHE A 15 -4.30 9.20 -8.46
N ALA A 16 -4.60 9.25 -9.77
CA ALA A 16 -4.46 8.11 -10.67
C ALA A 16 -3.07 7.44 -10.63
N PRO A 17 -1.92 8.15 -10.69
CA PRO A 17 -0.61 7.51 -10.64
C PRO A 17 -0.38 6.69 -9.37
N LEU A 18 -0.76 7.25 -8.22
CA LEU A 18 -0.66 6.58 -6.93
C LEU A 18 -1.62 5.40 -6.82
N LEU A 19 -2.87 5.56 -7.25
CA LEU A 19 -3.84 4.48 -7.22
C LEU A 19 -3.44 3.32 -8.14
N ILE A 20 -2.86 3.59 -9.31
CA ILE A 20 -2.30 2.55 -10.19
C ILE A 20 -1.17 1.81 -9.44
N LEU A 21 -0.21 2.55 -8.87
CA LEU A 21 0.88 1.95 -8.09
C LEU A 21 0.33 1.05 -6.97
N PHE A 22 -0.53 1.60 -6.10
CA PHE A 22 -1.11 0.86 -4.97
C PHE A 22 -1.93 -0.35 -5.42
N THR A 23 -2.69 -0.24 -6.51
CA THR A 23 -3.50 -1.36 -7.00
C THR A 23 -2.61 -2.47 -7.54
N VAL A 24 -1.59 -2.14 -8.33
CA VAL A 24 -0.64 -3.13 -8.88
C VAL A 24 0.16 -3.80 -7.77
N THR A 25 0.73 -3.02 -6.84
CA THR A 25 1.55 -3.59 -5.76
C THR A 25 0.72 -4.28 -4.68
N GLY A 26 -0.46 -3.74 -4.36
CA GLY A 26 -1.36 -4.27 -3.34
C GLY A 26 -1.95 -5.61 -3.75
N TRP A 27 -2.45 -5.72 -4.98
CA TRP A 27 -2.89 -6.99 -5.56
C TRP A 27 -1.78 -8.05 -5.51
N TRP A 28 -0.57 -7.69 -5.94
CA TRP A 28 0.59 -8.59 -5.90
C TRP A 28 0.93 -9.07 -4.48
N GLN A 29 0.93 -8.16 -3.50
CA GLN A 29 1.16 -8.50 -2.08
C GLN A 29 0.09 -9.42 -1.51
N THR A 30 -1.14 -9.32 -2.03
CA THR A 30 -2.30 -10.07 -1.56
C THR A 30 -2.26 -11.53 -2.04
N VAL A 31 -1.76 -11.76 -3.25
CA VAL A 31 -1.58 -13.12 -3.79
C VAL A 31 -0.26 -13.76 -3.38
N SER A 32 0.74 -12.97 -2.98
CA SER A 32 2.06 -13.45 -2.56
C SER A 32 2.01 -14.10 -1.17
N PRO A 33 2.39 -15.38 -1.02
CA PRO A 33 2.25 -16.11 0.26
C PRO A 33 3.19 -15.67 1.41
N ASN A 34 4.13 -14.74 1.18
CA ASN A 34 5.30 -14.57 2.05
C ASN A 34 5.25 -13.29 2.91
N ARG A 35 4.24 -13.15 3.77
CA ARG A 35 4.18 -12.05 4.76
C ARG A 35 4.47 -12.59 6.16
N ASN A 36 5.69 -12.36 6.63
CA ASN A 36 6.06 -12.59 8.03
C ASN A 36 5.31 -11.58 8.93
N LYS A 37 4.39 -12.06 9.76
CA LYS A 37 3.80 -11.28 10.86
C LYS A 37 4.31 -11.83 12.19
N GLY A 38 4.81 -10.93 13.04
CA GLY A 38 5.23 -11.25 14.40
C GLY A 38 4.06 -11.70 15.28
N LEU A 39 4.36 -12.40 16.36
CA LEU A 39 3.36 -12.94 17.29
C LEU A 39 2.64 -11.80 18.03
N GLY A 40 1.30 -11.75 17.94
CA GLY A 40 0.47 -10.80 18.73
C GLY A 40 -0.62 -10.00 17.99
N PHE A 41 -0.88 -10.24 16.70
CA PHE A 41 -1.92 -9.52 15.94
C PHE A 41 -3.34 -10.05 16.19
N GLY A 42 -4.34 -9.16 16.37
CA GLY A 42 -5.77 -9.49 16.25
C GLY A 42 -6.68 -9.08 17.42
N GLN A 43 -6.18 -8.30 18.38
CA GLN A 43 -6.94 -7.93 19.60
C GLN A 43 -7.88 -6.74 19.34
N SER A 44 -7.50 -5.80 18.47
CA SER A 44 -8.28 -4.59 18.18
C SER A 44 -9.14 -4.70 16.91
N TRP A 45 -10.23 -3.93 16.83
CA TRP A 45 -11.08 -3.85 15.62
C TRP A 45 -10.33 -3.33 14.39
N ILE A 46 -9.35 -2.44 14.60
CA ILE A 46 -8.49 -1.89 13.54
C ILE A 46 -7.56 -2.99 13.01
N GLU A 47 -7.00 -3.81 13.90
CA GLU A 47 -6.20 -4.98 13.50
C GLU A 47 -7.02 -6.00 12.74
N LYS A 48 -8.26 -6.28 13.17
CA LYS A 48 -9.16 -7.20 12.44
C LYS A 48 -9.44 -6.72 11.01
N LEU A 49 -9.72 -5.44 10.83
CA LEU A 49 -9.91 -4.85 9.49
C LEU A 49 -8.61 -4.90 8.68
N SER A 50 -7.46 -4.66 9.32
CA SER A 50 -6.15 -4.78 8.68
C SER A 50 -5.88 -6.22 8.23
N THR A 51 -6.17 -7.23 9.06
CA THR A 51 -6.03 -8.66 8.73
C THR A 51 -6.93 -9.05 7.56
N ILE A 52 -8.19 -8.59 7.52
CA ILE A 52 -9.08 -8.86 6.38
C ILE A 52 -8.55 -8.20 5.10
N HIS A 53 -8.09 -6.95 5.19
CA HIS A 53 -7.59 -6.18 4.05
C HIS A 53 -6.24 -6.66 3.53
N ILE A 54 -5.40 -7.25 4.39
CA ILE A 54 -4.01 -7.60 4.09
C ILE A 54 -3.79 -9.11 3.99
N ASP A 55 -4.31 -9.89 4.92
CA ASP A 55 -4.08 -11.33 5.01
C ASP A 55 -5.27 -12.16 4.48
N GLN A 56 -6.40 -11.50 4.19
CA GLN A 56 -7.54 -12.11 3.53
C GLN A 56 -8.21 -13.27 4.27
N TYR A 57 -7.95 -13.44 5.57
CA TYR A 57 -8.67 -14.37 6.43
C TYR A 57 -9.39 -13.63 7.55
N TYR A 58 -10.48 -14.22 8.04
CA TYR A 58 -11.21 -13.68 9.17
C TYR A 58 -10.64 -14.29 10.47
N PRO A 59 -10.11 -13.48 11.41
CA PRO A 59 -9.53 -14.00 12.64
C PRO A 59 -10.62 -14.53 13.56
N LEU A 60 -10.85 -15.85 13.50
CA LEU A 60 -11.69 -16.60 14.43
C LEU A 60 -10.81 -17.22 15.51
N SER A 61 -11.28 -17.22 16.75
CA SER A 61 -10.61 -17.89 17.87
C SER A 61 -10.70 -19.41 17.71
N GLY A 62 -9.60 -20.09 17.35
CA GLY A 62 -9.53 -21.55 17.25
C GLY A 62 -8.64 -22.08 16.12
N PRO A 63 -8.32 -23.39 16.09
CA PRO A 63 -7.54 -24.00 15.02
C PRO A 63 -8.41 -24.16 13.76
N HIS A 64 -8.30 -23.22 12.83
CA HIS A 64 -9.05 -23.23 11.57
C HIS A 64 -8.09 -23.09 10.37
N THR A 65 -8.29 -23.95 9.37
CA THR A 65 -7.63 -23.83 8.06
C THR A 65 -8.47 -22.90 7.18
N TYR A 66 -7.95 -21.71 6.86
CA TYR A 66 -8.68 -20.72 6.07
C TYR A 66 -8.50 -20.94 4.56
N ALA A 67 -9.58 -21.24 3.85
CA ALA A 67 -9.60 -21.28 2.39
C ALA A 67 -9.80 -19.87 1.81
N THR A 68 -8.73 -19.10 1.63
CA THR A 68 -8.79 -17.69 1.15
C THR A 68 -8.93 -17.55 -0.37
N HIS A 69 -9.08 -18.66 -1.11
CA HIS A 69 -9.06 -18.68 -2.57
C HIS A 69 -10.17 -17.85 -3.23
N ALA A 70 -11.41 -17.92 -2.73
CA ALA A 70 -12.52 -17.16 -3.30
C ALA A 70 -12.32 -15.64 -3.15
N PHE A 71 -11.82 -15.21 -1.97
CA PHE A 71 -11.54 -13.80 -1.72
C PHE A 71 -10.33 -13.31 -2.52
N LYS A 72 -9.31 -14.15 -2.75
CA LYS A 72 -8.23 -13.86 -3.71
C LYS A 72 -8.76 -13.59 -5.11
N TRP A 73 -9.70 -14.37 -5.63
CA TRP A 73 -10.30 -14.12 -6.96
C TRP A 73 -11.06 -12.78 -7.02
N LEU A 74 -11.83 -12.45 -5.97
CA LEU A 74 -12.54 -11.17 -5.86
C LEU A 74 -11.56 -9.99 -5.86
N VAL A 75 -10.53 -10.08 -5.01
CA VAL A 75 -9.19 -9.51 -5.17
C VAL A 75 -8.81 -9.03 -6.57
N VAL A 76 -8.61 -10.02 -7.46
CA VAL A 76 -8.10 -9.84 -8.83
C VAL A 76 -9.09 -8.99 -9.60
N ALA A 77 -10.36 -9.42 -9.54
CA ALA A 77 -11.42 -8.87 -10.36
C ALA A 77 -11.64 -7.39 -10.02
N MET A 78 -11.65 -7.04 -8.74
CA MET A 78 -11.72 -5.67 -8.26
C MET A 78 -10.52 -4.84 -8.71
N SER A 79 -9.31 -5.40 -8.62
CA SER A 79 -8.07 -4.71 -9.02
C SER A 79 -8.05 -4.42 -10.52
N ILE A 80 -8.47 -5.39 -11.36
CA ILE A 80 -8.63 -5.21 -12.80
C ILE A 80 -9.69 -4.14 -13.08
N GLY A 81 -10.87 -4.22 -12.45
CA GLY A 81 -11.95 -3.24 -12.65
C GLY A 81 -11.52 -1.81 -12.27
N LEU A 82 -10.78 -1.66 -11.18
CA LEU A 82 -10.24 -0.37 -10.76
C LEU A 82 -9.19 0.16 -11.74
N LEU A 83 -8.26 -0.69 -12.20
CA LEU A 83 -7.27 -0.29 -13.21
C LEU A 83 -7.94 0.18 -14.51
N LEU A 84 -8.92 -0.57 -15.01
CA LEU A 84 -9.69 -0.18 -16.20
C LEU A 84 -10.42 1.15 -15.98
N SER A 85 -11.01 1.35 -14.80
CA SER A 85 -11.69 2.60 -14.45
C SER A 85 -10.73 3.79 -14.41
N LEU A 86 -9.54 3.62 -13.84
CA LEU A 86 -8.49 4.65 -13.80
C LEU A 86 -7.98 4.99 -15.21
N LEU A 87 -7.72 3.98 -16.03
CA LEU A 87 -7.28 4.18 -17.42
C LEU A 87 -8.35 4.90 -18.25
N LEU A 88 -9.61 4.48 -18.14
CA LEU A 88 -10.72 5.14 -18.83
C LEU A 88 -10.89 6.58 -18.35
N GLY A 89 -10.84 6.82 -17.04
CA GLY A 89 -10.90 8.16 -16.46
C GLY A 89 -9.79 9.07 -16.99
N LEU A 90 -8.57 8.54 -17.11
CA LEU A 90 -7.42 9.29 -17.65
C LEU A 90 -7.60 9.60 -19.15
N ILE A 91 -8.01 8.61 -19.96
CA ILE A 91 -8.29 8.79 -21.39
C ILE A 91 -9.36 9.89 -21.58
N LEU A 92 -10.45 9.83 -20.82
CA LEU A 92 -11.52 10.81 -20.89
C LEU A 92 -11.08 12.20 -20.40
N ALA A 93 -10.21 12.28 -19.39
CA ALA A 93 -9.66 13.55 -18.92
C ALA A 93 -8.82 14.26 -20.00
N PHE A 94 -7.98 13.51 -20.74
CA PHE A 94 -7.17 14.06 -21.83
C PHE A 94 -7.99 14.39 -23.07
N LYS A 95 -9.00 13.57 -23.41
CA LYS A 95 -9.87 13.78 -24.58
C LYS A 95 -10.88 14.91 -24.34
N GLY A 96 -11.43 15.03 -23.14
CA GLY A 96 -12.52 15.94 -22.82
C GLY A 96 -12.11 17.32 -22.29
N SER A 97 -10.83 17.54 -21.97
CA SER A 97 -10.37 18.81 -21.39
C SER A 97 -9.81 19.76 -22.45
N PRO A 98 -10.38 20.98 -22.60
CA PRO A 98 -9.83 21.99 -23.52
C PRO A 98 -8.48 22.55 -23.04
N ARG A 99 -8.15 22.40 -21.75
CA ARG A 99 -6.90 22.92 -21.15
C ARG A 99 -5.98 21.76 -20.74
N LYS A 100 -5.44 21.05 -21.74
CA LYS A 100 -4.55 19.88 -21.55
C LYS A 100 -3.39 20.14 -20.58
N LYS A 101 -2.83 21.36 -20.57
CA LYS A 101 -1.76 21.76 -19.63
C LYS A 101 -2.15 21.59 -18.16
N SER A 102 -3.40 21.88 -17.80
CA SER A 102 -3.89 21.74 -16.42
C SER A 102 -4.05 20.28 -15.99
N VAL A 103 -4.42 19.40 -16.93
CA VAL A 103 -4.50 17.94 -16.71
C VAL A 103 -3.10 17.36 -16.53
N ILE A 104 -2.15 17.76 -17.39
CA ILE A 104 -0.74 17.35 -17.28
C ILE A 104 -0.14 17.83 -15.96
N ALA A 105 -0.39 19.09 -15.58
CA ALA A 105 0.10 19.62 -14.31
C ALA A 105 -0.44 18.83 -13.10
N ALA A 106 -1.73 18.47 -13.11
CA ALA A 106 -2.33 17.64 -12.05
C ALA A 106 -1.70 16.23 -12.02
N LEU A 107 -1.46 15.62 -13.17
CA LEU A 107 -0.82 14.31 -13.27
C LEU A 107 0.62 14.33 -12.72
N LEU A 108 1.40 15.33 -13.13
CA LEU A 108 2.77 15.54 -12.63
C LEU A 108 2.78 15.82 -11.13
N ALA A 109 1.85 16.64 -10.63
CA ALA A 109 1.72 16.88 -9.21
C ALA A 109 1.41 15.59 -8.43
N GLY A 110 0.57 14.72 -8.98
CA GLY A 110 0.27 13.40 -8.42
C GLY A 110 1.48 12.49 -8.24
N ILE A 111 2.51 12.67 -9.07
CA ILE A 111 3.79 11.94 -9.00
C ILE A 111 4.79 12.67 -8.09
N LEU A 112 4.90 13.99 -8.21
CA LEU A 112 5.90 14.79 -7.49
C LEU A 112 5.60 14.89 -5.99
N VAL A 113 4.34 15.09 -5.60
CA VAL A 113 3.93 15.22 -4.20
C VAL A 113 4.41 14.05 -3.33
N PRO A 114 4.12 12.78 -3.67
CA PRO A 114 4.59 11.65 -2.85
C PRO A 114 6.12 11.55 -2.83
N ILE A 115 6.82 11.83 -3.94
CA ILE A 115 8.29 11.80 -3.99
C ILE A 115 8.89 12.84 -3.05
N VAL A 116 8.41 14.09 -3.10
CA VAL A 116 8.85 15.18 -2.22
C VAL A 116 8.56 14.84 -0.76
N LEU A 117 7.38 14.30 -0.47
CA LEU A 117 7.00 13.91 0.89
C LEU A 117 7.93 12.82 1.45
N LEU A 118 8.25 11.81 0.64
CA LEU A 118 9.20 10.75 1.02
C LEU A 118 10.61 11.32 1.28
N TRP A 119 11.07 12.23 0.42
CA TRP A 119 12.38 12.88 0.56
C TRP A 119 12.48 13.75 1.82
N ILE A 120 11.43 14.51 2.14
CA ILE A 120 11.37 15.27 3.40
C ILE A 120 11.39 14.30 4.60
N GLY A 121 10.63 13.21 4.52
CA GLY A 121 10.58 12.18 5.57
C GLY A 121 11.92 11.50 5.81
N GLU A 122 12.73 11.29 4.78
CA GLU A 122 14.09 10.76 4.90
C GLU A 122 15.01 11.75 5.63
N LYS A 123 14.98 13.03 5.22
CA LYS A 123 15.78 14.09 5.86
C LYS A 123 15.42 14.36 7.31
N ALA A 124 14.16 14.14 7.67
CA ALA A 124 13.67 14.29 9.03
C ALA A 124 14.10 13.14 9.96
N ARG A 125 14.79 12.09 9.45
CA ARG A 125 15.37 11.05 10.30
C ARG A 125 16.67 11.56 10.93
N PRO A 126 16.72 11.87 12.23
CA PRO A 126 18.01 11.98 12.90
C PRO A 126 18.71 10.63 12.72
N HIS A 127 19.97 10.66 12.30
CA HIS A 127 20.84 9.50 12.12
C HIS A 127 20.67 8.56 13.33
N ARG A 128 19.81 7.54 13.19
CA ARG A 128 19.59 6.58 14.26
C ARG A 128 20.83 5.70 14.26
N LEU A 129 21.48 5.71 15.41
CA LEU A 129 22.75 5.08 15.77
C LEU A 129 23.00 3.74 15.06
N PRO A 130 24.27 3.36 14.82
CA PRO A 130 24.62 2.07 14.24
C PRO A 130 23.81 0.98 14.92
N SER A 131 23.16 0.13 14.11
CA SER A 131 22.58 -1.12 14.59
C SER A 131 23.58 -1.73 15.57
N PRO A 132 23.16 -2.25 16.75
CA PRO A 132 24.01 -3.13 17.51
C PRO A 132 24.29 -4.30 16.58
N ALA A 133 25.38 -4.18 15.83
CA ALA A 133 26.00 -5.24 15.08
C ALA A 133 26.16 -6.33 16.11
N LEU A 134 25.50 -7.46 15.85
CA LEU A 134 25.95 -8.79 16.23
C LEU A 134 26.97 -8.70 17.36
N GLN A 135 26.51 -8.55 18.61
CA GLN A 135 27.37 -8.96 19.70
C GLN A 135 27.67 -10.43 19.38
N PRO A 136 28.92 -10.79 19.06
CA PRO A 136 29.21 -12.18 18.82
C PRO A 136 28.84 -12.89 20.12
N LEU A 137 28.02 -13.93 20.00
CA LEU A 137 27.64 -14.87 21.06
C LEU A 137 28.86 -15.61 21.67
N SER A 138 30.06 -15.07 21.56
CA SER A 138 31.32 -15.61 22.07
C SER A 138 31.71 -15.05 23.44
N ALA A 139 30.91 -14.13 24.04
CA ALA A 139 31.22 -13.54 25.34
C ALA A 139 30.46 -14.16 26.53
N VAL A 140 29.61 -15.16 26.31
CA VAL A 140 28.77 -15.77 27.38
C VAL A 140 29.23 -17.18 27.77
N GLU A 141 30.19 -17.78 27.07
CA GLU A 141 30.56 -19.20 27.29
C GLU A 141 31.96 -19.43 27.90
N ALA A 142 32.51 -18.41 28.57
CA ALA A 142 33.78 -18.50 29.27
C ALA A 142 33.64 -18.20 30.78
N GLU A 143 32.76 -18.92 31.47
CA GLU A 143 32.80 -19.03 32.93
C GLU A 143 32.81 -20.52 33.33
N PRO A 144 33.99 -21.10 33.65
CA PRO A 144 34.03 -22.42 34.23
C PRO A 144 33.60 -22.32 35.69
N ALA A 145 32.50 -23.00 36.03
CA ALA A 145 32.07 -23.24 37.40
C ALA A 145 33.26 -23.70 38.26
N ARG A 146 33.57 -22.93 39.30
CA ARG A 146 34.43 -23.34 40.41
C ARG A 146 33.58 -23.61 41.63
#